data_AF-A0A1I1DBZ6-F1
#
_entry.id   AF-A0A1I1DBZ6-F1
#
_cell.length_a   1.000
_cell.length_b   1.000
_cell.length_c   1.000
_cell.angle_alpha   90.00
_cell.angle_beta   90.00
_cell.angle_gamma   90.00
#
_symmetry.space_group_name_H-M   'P 1'
#
loop_
_entity.id
_entity.type
_entity.pdbx_description
1 polymer ?
#
loop_
_entity_poly.entity_id
_entity_poly.type
_entity_poly.pdbx_seq_one_letter_code
_entity_poly.pdbx_strand_id
1 'polypeptide(L)'
;MLLSTQKLIKYLKISDKKDISVIQFYINVALLSGNKSDSDALLKIFLSDPTEYSYSVFFDLFFKFGDKKYAEEIYSISVKDGILQENMPCEILELFGRFQFEPTKNLLIKYALNIDIETDHYLSLSAIQGLLYFDCTDYHDIIKEKIEACYDKNIFSEFVPTLVCKLRDKKPVLERLYETGCKYASTDCNAGIVLGFSLCGDEGKKYFLSLLFDKHWEMYSTGTGNTKFAYKGLLNLKISILELFRIITTFEDIEQLSYGVNLILSFIECKADDYTDELSESFLDIYTQLFLHNNTEINILKLARKVASSDRTYHVKKIIELKIMESFTKNNYLCAI
;
A
#
# COMPACT_ATOMS: atom_id res chain seq x y z
N MET A 1 19.26 -12.25 14.65
CA MET A 1 18.07 -13.05 14.30
C MET A 1 17.26 -13.35 15.56
N LEU A 2 15.97 -13.08 15.50
CA LEU A 2 15.01 -13.34 16.56
C LEU A 2 14.69 -14.83 16.73
N LEU A 3 14.27 -15.21 17.94
CA LEU A 3 13.73 -16.55 18.21
C LEU A 3 12.45 -16.81 17.41
N SER A 4 11.63 -15.78 17.16
CA SER A 4 10.43 -15.88 16.32
C SER A 4 10.77 -16.31 14.89
N THR A 5 11.81 -15.73 14.29
CA THR A 5 12.29 -16.11 12.95
C THR A 5 12.78 -17.57 12.90
N GLN A 6 13.49 -18.02 13.94
CA GLN A 6 13.89 -19.43 14.06
C GLN A 6 12.70 -20.37 14.15
N LYS A 7 11.67 -19.99 14.91
CA LYS A 7 10.41 -20.75 15.01
C LYS A 7 9.67 -20.79 13.68
N LEU A 8 9.62 -19.68 12.95
CA LEU A 8 9.06 -19.64 11.60
C LEU A 8 9.80 -20.60 10.66
N ILE A 9 11.13 -20.52 10.59
CA ILE A 9 11.93 -21.43 9.74
C ILE A 9 11.67 -22.89 10.09
N LYS A 10 11.55 -23.22 11.39
CA LYS A 10 11.21 -24.57 11.84
C LYS A 10 9.80 -24.98 11.40
N TYR A 11 8.82 -24.07 11.54
CA TYR A 11 7.45 -24.29 11.11
C TYR A 11 7.37 -24.59 9.60
N LEU A 12 8.05 -23.78 8.77
CA LEU A 12 8.09 -23.95 7.31
C LEU A 12 8.71 -25.28 6.85
N LYS A 13 9.62 -25.85 7.64
CA LYS A 13 10.29 -27.12 7.32
C LYS A 13 9.49 -28.37 7.72
N ILE A 14 8.60 -28.25 8.69
CA ILE A 14 7.90 -29.39 9.30
C ILE A 14 6.42 -29.44 8.86
N SER A 15 5.84 -28.31 8.49
CA SER A 15 4.42 -28.23 8.15
C SER A 15 4.18 -28.56 6.68
N ASP A 16 3.44 -29.63 6.42
CA ASP A 16 2.97 -29.99 5.08
C ASP A 16 1.91 -29.00 4.54
N LYS A 17 1.21 -28.32 5.45
CA LYS A 17 0.26 -27.24 5.13
C LYS A 17 0.69 -25.95 5.79
N LYS A 18 1.10 -24.99 4.98
CA LYS A 18 1.55 -23.67 5.43
C LYS A 18 0.34 -22.76 5.61
N ASP A 19 0.06 -22.34 6.84
CA ASP A 19 -0.97 -21.35 7.14
C ASP A 19 -0.37 -19.94 6.98
N ILE A 20 -0.86 -19.21 5.98
CA ILE A 20 -0.35 -17.88 5.65
C ILE A 20 -0.52 -16.89 6.81
N SER A 21 -1.53 -17.06 7.65
CA SER A 21 -1.79 -16.19 8.81
C SER A 21 -0.73 -16.40 9.89
N VAL A 22 -0.30 -17.65 10.08
CA VAL A 22 0.79 -17.99 11.01
C VAL A 22 2.11 -17.44 10.50
N ILE A 23 2.37 -17.56 9.19
CA ILE A 23 3.57 -17.01 8.56
C ILE A 23 3.58 -15.48 8.71
N GLN A 24 2.50 -14.81 8.30
CA GLN A 24 2.34 -13.36 8.40
C GLN A 24 2.54 -12.86 9.82
N PHE A 25 2.01 -13.56 10.84
CA PHE A 25 2.25 -13.21 12.24
C PHE A 25 3.75 -13.14 12.57
N TYR A 26 4.52 -14.17 12.18
CA TYR A 26 5.97 -14.17 12.41
C TYR A 26 6.70 -13.09 11.61
N ILE A 27 6.25 -12.81 10.38
CA ILE A 27 6.78 -11.70 9.58
C ILE A 27 6.52 -10.35 10.23
N ASN A 28 5.32 -10.10 10.75
CA ASN A 28 4.98 -8.86 11.44
C ASN A 28 5.87 -8.64 12.67
N VAL A 29 6.16 -9.70 13.43
CA VAL A 29 7.14 -9.64 14.54
C VAL A 29 8.54 -9.27 14.05
N ALA A 30 8.98 -9.83 12.92
CA ALA A 30 10.28 -9.50 12.33
C ALA A 30 10.31 -8.07 11.75
N LEU A 31 9.22 -7.58 11.16
CA LEU A 31 9.10 -6.20 10.71
C LEU A 31 9.19 -5.21 11.87
N LEU A 32 8.59 -5.53 13.01
CA LEU A 32 8.61 -4.68 14.19
C LEU A 32 9.95 -4.63 14.92
N SER A 33 10.58 -5.79 15.09
CA SER A 33 11.68 -5.96 16.06
C SER A 33 12.88 -6.73 15.50
N GLY A 34 12.80 -7.20 14.26
CA GLY A 34 13.85 -7.95 13.59
C GLY A 34 14.90 -7.05 12.97
N ASN A 35 15.82 -7.68 12.24
CA ASN A 35 16.86 -6.99 11.50
C ASN A 35 17.26 -7.75 10.22
N LYS A 36 18.31 -7.28 9.56
CA LYS A 36 18.85 -7.90 8.35
C LYS A 36 19.14 -9.39 8.49
N SER A 37 19.62 -9.86 9.63
CA SER A 37 19.87 -11.29 9.84
C SER A 37 18.60 -12.14 9.79
N ASP A 38 17.44 -11.59 10.16
CA ASP A 38 16.15 -12.25 10.03
C ASP A 38 15.73 -12.35 8.55
N SER A 39 15.86 -11.24 7.84
CA SER A 39 15.61 -11.16 6.39
C SER A 39 16.52 -12.11 5.61
N ASP A 40 17.83 -12.14 5.90
CA ASP A 40 18.81 -12.96 5.19
C ASP A 40 18.54 -14.46 5.39
N ALA A 41 18.00 -14.83 6.55
CA ALA A 41 17.61 -16.21 6.83
C ALA A 41 16.37 -16.63 6.03
N LEU A 42 15.39 -15.73 5.87
CA LEU A 42 14.19 -15.99 5.08
C LEU A 42 14.45 -15.92 3.57
N LEU A 43 15.38 -15.08 3.12
CA LEU A 43 15.83 -15.07 1.72
C LEU A 43 16.36 -16.45 1.32
N LYS A 44 17.16 -17.11 2.17
CA LYS A 44 17.65 -18.47 1.87
C LYS A 44 16.53 -19.49 1.71
N ILE A 45 15.44 -19.34 2.46
CA ILE A 45 14.26 -20.20 2.33
C ILE A 45 13.55 -19.90 1.01
N PHE A 46 13.33 -18.62 0.70
CA PHE A 46 12.73 -18.19 -0.56
C PHE A 46 13.52 -18.70 -1.77
N LEU A 47 14.84 -18.53 -1.81
CA LEU A 47 15.68 -18.96 -2.93
C LEU A 47 15.68 -20.49 -3.12
N SER A 48 15.32 -21.27 -2.11
CA SER A 48 15.22 -22.74 -2.22
C SER A 48 13.93 -23.22 -2.88
N ASP A 49 12.87 -22.41 -2.83
CA ASP A 49 11.56 -22.71 -3.44
C ASP A 49 10.83 -21.38 -3.73
N PRO A 50 11.27 -20.62 -4.76
CA PRO A 50 10.79 -19.26 -5.01
C PRO A 50 9.33 -19.22 -5.51
N THR A 51 8.77 -20.35 -5.92
CA THR A 51 7.40 -20.49 -6.44
C THR A 51 6.37 -20.80 -5.34
N GLU A 52 6.81 -21.01 -4.10
CA GLU A 52 5.90 -21.24 -2.97
C GLU A 52 5.08 -19.98 -2.68
N TYR A 53 3.78 -20.06 -2.97
CA TYR A 53 2.83 -18.95 -2.86
C TYR A 53 2.83 -18.30 -1.47
N SER A 54 2.97 -19.10 -0.40
CA SER A 54 2.96 -18.57 0.97
C SER A 54 4.18 -17.71 1.32
N TYR A 55 5.20 -17.62 0.45
CA TYR A 55 6.37 -16.77 0.65
C TYR A 55 6.21 -15.35 0.10
N SER A 56 5.09 -15.02 -0.55
CA SER A 56 4.77 -13.65 -0.97
C SER A 56 4.83 -12.64 0.20
N VAL A 57 4.49 -13.08 1.40
CA VAL A 57 4.55 -12.25 2.62
C VAL A 57 5.98 -11.91 3.06
N PHE A 58 7.02 -12.57 2.53
CA PHE A 58 8.41 -12.23 2.86
C PHE A 58 8.86 -10.90 2.25
N PHE A 59 8.19 -10.43 1.20
CA PHE A 59 8.60 -9.25 0.46
C PHE A 59 8.57 -7.98 1.32
N ASP A 60 7.63 -7.83 2.25
CA ASP A 60 7.64 -6.69 3.19
C ASP A 60 8.94 -6.64 4.01
N LEU A 61 9.43 -7.80 4.45
CA LEU A 61 10.68 -7.90 5.20
C LEU A 61 11.89 -7.64 4.29
N PHE A 62 11.86 -8.16 3.06
CA PHE A 62 12.89 -7.92 2.07
C PHE A 62 12.96 -6.43 1.73
N PHE A 63 11.84 -5.75 1.54
CA PHE A 63 11.81 -4.30 1.30
C PHE A 63 12.39 -3.50 2.46
N LYS A 64 12.16 -3.94 3.71
CA LYS A 64 12.64 -3.22 4.91
C LYS A 64 14.13 -3.44 5.20
N PHE A 65 14.65 -4.65 5.01
CA PHE A 65 16.02 -5.01 5.45
C PHE A 65 16.94 -5.61 4.38
N GLY A 66 16.40 -5.87 3.19
CA GLY A 66 17.15 -6.34 2.03
C GLY A 66 18.03 -5.25 1.43
N ASP A 67 18.75 -5.62 0.38
CA ASP A 67 19.64 -4.75 -0.36
C ASP A 67 19.76 -5.19 -1.82
N LYS A 68 20.64 -4.53 -2.59
CA LYS A 68 20.88 -4.86 -3.99
C LYS A 68 21.30 -6.32 -4.22
N LYS A 69 21.96 -6.97 -3.25
CA LYS A 69 22.34 -8.38 -3.37
C LYS A 69 21.12 -9.30 -3.39
N TYR A 70 20.02 -8.91 -2.73
CA TYR A 70 18.75 -9.65 -2.82
C TYR A 70 18.24 -9.64 -4.25
N ALA A 71 18.23 -8.47 -4.89
CA ALA A 71 17.81 -8.34 -6.28
C ALA A 71 18.70 -9.19 -7.21
N GLU A 72 20.02 -9.20 -6.99
CA GLU A 72 20.96 -10.02 -7.77
C GLU A 72 20.69 -11.53 -7.62
N GLU A 73 20.56 -12.02 -6.38
CA GLU A 73 20.32 -13.44 -6.10
C GLU A 73 18.95 -13.88 -6.64
N ILE A 74 17.90 -13.11 -6.38
CA ILE A 74 16.55 -13.39 -6.88
C ILE A 74 16.52 -13.33 -8.41
N TYR A 75 17.14 -12.34 -9.03
CA TYR A 75 17.20 -12.23 -10.50
C TYR A 75 17.82 -13.47 -11.15
N SER A 76 18.91 -13.99 -10.56
CA SER A 76 19.64 -15.14 -11.11
C SER A 76 18.81 -16.42 -11.23
N ILE A 77 17.76 -16.56 -10.42
CA ILE A 77 16.87 -17.73 -10.43
C ILE A 77 15.49 -17.42 -11.03
N SER A 78 15.04 -16.18 -10.99
CA SER A 78 13.68 -15.79 -11.38
C SER A 78 13.57 -15.24 -12.80
N VAL A 79 14.67 -14.80 -13.41
CA VAL A 79 14.65 -14.20 -14.75
C VAL A 79 15.51 -15.03 -15.70
N LYS A 80 14.93 -15.39 -16.84
CA LYS A 80 15.63 -16.07 -17.92
C LYS A 80 15.29 -15.40 -19.25
N ASP A 81 16.32 -15.13 -20.05
CA ASP A 81 16.18 -14.49 -21.37
C ASP A 81 15.38 -13.17 -21.34
N GLY A 82 15.51 -12.40 -20.24
CA GLY A 82 14.80 -11.14 -20.05
C GLY A 82 13.30 -11.30 -19.77
N ILE A 83 12.87 -12.44 -19.25
CA ILE A 83 11.48 -12.75 -18.90
C ILE A 83 11.44 -13.33 -17.49
N LEU A 84 10.43 -12.94 -16.69
CA LEU A 84 10.17 -13.56 -15.40
C LEU A 84 9.70 -15.01 -15.64
N GLN A 85 10.30 -15.96 -14.94
CA GLN A 85 9.92 -17.37 -15.04
C GLN A 85 8.48 -17.59 -14.56
N GLU A 86 7.85 -18.64 -15.07
CA GLU A 86 6.48 -19.01 -14.73
C GLU A 86 6.33 -19.28 -13.22
N ASN A 87 5.17 -18.91 -12.65
CA ASN A 87 4.82 -19.07 -11.23
C ASN A 87 5.72 -18.31 -10.24
N MET A 88 6.61 -17.44 -10.72
CA MET A 88 7.36 -16.54 -9.85
C MET A 88 6.42 -15.47 -9.26
N PRO A 89 6.59 -15.12 -7.97
CA PRO A 89 5.84 -14.02 -7.36
C PRO A 89 6.07 -12.71 -8.12
N CYS A 90 4.98 -11.98 -8.37
CA CYS A 90 5.02 -10.70 -9.09
C CYS A 90 5.78 -9.62 -8.32
N GLU A 91 5.80 -9.70 -6.99
CA GLU A 91 6.46 -8.78 -6.05
C GLU A 91 7.98 -8.69 -6.29
N ILE A 92 8.57 -9.69 -6.96
CA ILE A 92 9.95 -9.65 -7.44
C ILE A 92 10.20 -8.42 -8.32
N LEU A 93 9.23 -8.01 -9.14
CA LEU A 93 9.35 -6.84 -10.02
C LEU A 93 9.44 -5.55 -9.21
N GLU A 94 8.64 -5.41 -8.14
CA GLU A 94 8.74 -4.27 -7.24
C GLU A 94 10.09 -4.27 -6.50
N LEU A 95 10.55 -5.44 -6.06
CA LEU A 95 11.84 -5.62 -5.37
C LEU A 95 13.01 -5.13 -6.23
N PHE A 96 13.02 -5.49 -7.51
CA PHE A 96 14.05 -5.03 -8.45
C PHE A 96 14.08 -3.50 -8.57
N GLY A 97 12.91 -2.88 -8.61
CA GLY A 97 12.80 -1.42 -8.60
C GLY A 97 13.28 -0.79 -7.31
N ARG A 98 12.78 -1.23 -6.16
CA ARG A 98 13.15 -0.71 -4.83
C ARG A 98 14.66 -0.71 -4.60
N PHE A 99 15.36 -1.72 -5.10
CA PHE A 99 16.82 -1.82 -5.01
C PHE A 99 17.58 -1.26 -6.23
N GLN A 100 16.89 -0.59 -7.14
CA GLN A 100 17.44 0.05 -8.33
C GLN A 100 18.37 -0.90 -9.11
N PHE A 101 17.93 -2.15 -9.30
CA PHE A 101 18.71 -3.16 -9.98
C PHE A 101 18.62 -2.98 -11.50
N GLU A 102 19.47 -2.10 -12.03
CA GLU A 102 19.48 -1.62 -13.42
C GLU A 102 19.23 -2.67 -14.53
N PRO A 103 19.76 -3.91 -14.49
CA PRO A 103 19.50 -4.91 -15.53
C PRO A 103 18.01 -5.21 -15.78
N THR A 104 17.15 -4.88 -14.82
CA THR A 104 15.71 -5.16 -14.87
C THR A 104 14.87 -4.03 -15.43
N LYS A 105 15.43 -2.84 -15.73
CA LYS A 105 14.63 -1.70 -16.19
C LYS A 105 13.76 -2.04 -17.42
N ASN A 106 14.34 -2.72 -18.40
CA ASN A 106 13.61 -3.15 -19.61
C ASN A 106 12.56 -4.24 -19.32
N LEU A 107 12.84 -5.13 -18.36
CA LEU A 107 11.88 -6.13 -17.88
C LEU A 107 10.66 -5.43 -17.27
N LEU A 108 10.89 -4.43 -16.42
CA LEU A 108 9.82 -3.66 -15.77
C LEU A 108 8.98 -2.88 -16.79
N ILE A 109 9.62 -2.22 -17.78
CA ILE A 109 8.89 -1.54 -18.86
C ILE A 109 7.99 -2.51 -19.63
N LYS A 110 8.49 -3.71 -19.95
CA LYS A 110 7.72 -4.75 -20.63
C LYS A 110 6.47 -5.11 -19.82
N TYR A 111 6.62 -5.45 -18.54
CA TYR A 111 5.49 -5.84 -17.70
C TYR A 111 4.58 -4.68 -17.31
N ALA A 112 5.06 -3.43 -17.31
CA ALA A 112 4.22 -2.28 -16.99
C ALA A 112 3.36 -1.81 -18.17
N LEU A 113 3.89 -1.84 -19.39
CA LEU A 113 3.28 -1.13 -20.54
C LEU A 113 2.85 -2.05 -21.69
N ASN A 114 3.34 -3.30 -21.74
CA ASN A 114 3.23 -4.18 -22.91
C ASN A 114 2.65 -5.57 -22.58
N ILE A 115 1.84 -5.66 -21.53
CA ILE A 115 1.11 -6.88 -21.16
C ILE A 115 -0.39 -6.74 -21.44
N ASP A 116 -1.07 -7.88 -21.51
CA ASP A 116 -2.51 -7.92 -21.70
C ASP A 116 -3.24 -7.52 -20.42
N ILE A 117 -4.28 -6.70 -20.56
CA ILE A 117 -5.07 -6.15 -19.47
C ILE A 117 -5.88 -7.26 -18.78
N GLU A 118 -6.26 -8.30 -19.51
CA GLU A 118 -7.19 -9.34 -19.00
C GLU A 118 -6.51 -10.42 -18.15
N THR A 119 -5.20 -10.62 -18.26
CA THR A 119 -4.51 -11.77 -17.63
C THR A 119 -3.47 -11.41 -16.58
N ASP A 120 -2.92 -10.19 -16.59
CA ASP A 120 -1.65 -9.90 -15.91
C ASP A 120 -1.71 -8.73 -14.91
N HIS A 121 -2.88 -8.47 -14.31
CA HIS A 121 -3.12 -7.34 -13.39
C HIS A 121 -2.02 -7.17 -12.31
N TYR A 122 -1.67 -8.23 -11.57
CA TYR A 122 -0.67 -8.16 -10.50
C TYR A 122 0.76 -7.96 -11.01
N LEU A 123 1.09 -8.52 -12.18
CA LEU A 123 2.39 -8.29 -12.82
C LEU A 123 2.51 -6.82 -13.24
N SER A 124 1.46 -6.23 -13.81
CA SER A 124 1.40 -4.80 -14.13
C SER A 124 1.66 -3.94 -12.91
N LEU A 125 0.91 -4.21 -11.83
CA LEU A 125 1.02 -3.50 -10.56
C LEU A 125 2.45 -3.51 -10.03
N SER A 126 3.05 -4.69 -9.87
CA SER A 126 4.39 -4.82 -9.31
C SER A 126 5.46 -4.21 -10.22
N ALA A 127 5.32 -4.34 -11.54
CA ALA A 127 6.23 -3.71 -12.50
C ALA A 127 6.18 -2.18 -12.43
N ILE A 128 4.96 -1.61 -12.36
CA ILE A 128 4.75 -0.17 -12.24
C ILE A 128 5.32 0.35 -10.93
N GLN A 129 5.06 -0.34 -9.82
CA GLN A 129 5.66 0.01 -8.52
C GLN A 129 7.19 -0.05 -8.57
N GLY A 130 7.77 -1.03 -9.26
CA GLY A 130 9.20 -1.09 -9.50
C GLY A 130 9.74 0.09 -10.32
N LEU A 131 9.05 0.48 -11.39
CA LEU A 131 9.42 1.63 -12.23
C LEU A 131 9.39 2.96 -11.48
N LEU A 132 8.64 3.07 -10.38
CA LEU A 132 8.64 4.28 -9.55
C LEU A 132 10.02 4.62 -8.99
N TYR A 133 10.94 3.67 -8.92
CA TYR A 133 12.30 3.87 -8.42
C TYR A 133 13.34 4.17 -9.51
N PHE A 134 12.97 4.09 -10.78
CA PHE A 134 13.87 4.40 -11.90
C PHE A 134 13.59 5.78 -12.50
N ASP A 135 14.61 6.36 -13.14
CA ASP A 135 14.42 7.46 -14.09
C ASP A 135 13.76 6.92 -15.37
N CYS A 136 12.60 7.47 -15.72
CA CYS A 136 11.82 7.04 -16.88
C CYS A 136 11.90 8.05 -18.04
N THR A 137 12.91 8.93 -18.07
CA THR A 137 13.05 9.98 -19.08
C THR A 137 12.99 9.46 -20.52
N ASP A 138 13.64 8.33 -20.80
CA ASP A 138 13.65 7.71 -22.13
C ASP A 138 12.30 7.12 -22.54
N TYR A 139 11.37 6.97 -21.58
CA TYR A 139 10.07 6.35 -21.75
C TYR A 139 8.90 7.33 -21.59
N HIS A 140 9.16 8.63 -21.50
CA HIS A 140 8.10 9.62 -21.28
C HIS A 140 6.99 9.57 -22.34
N ASP A 141 7.35 9.47 -23.61
CA ASP A 141 6.37 9.49 -24.70
C ASP A 141 5.47 8.26 -24.66
N ILE A 142 6.05 7.06 -24.48
CA ILE A 142 5.27 5.82 -24.38
C ILE A 142 4.44 5.76 -23.09
N ILE A 143 4.96 6.27 -21.97
CA ILE A 143 4.19 6.36 -20.72
C ILE A 143 2.98 7.27 -20.94
N LYS A 144 3.20 8.45 -21.54
CA LYS A 144 2.13 9.39 -21.84
C LYS A 144 1.08 8.77 -22.75
N GLU A 145 1.49 8.16 -23.85
CA GLU A 145 0.58 7.47 -24.78
C GLU A 145 -0.28 6.42 -24.07
N LYS A 146 0.34 5.60 -23.20
CA LYS A 146 -0.36 4.54 -22.45
C LYS A 146 -1.33 5.10 -21.41
N ILE A 147 -1.00 6.23 -20.78
CA ILE A 147 -1.92 6.93 -19.87
C ILE A 147 -3.08 7.54 -20.65
N GLU A 148 -2.82 8.21 -21.78
CA GLU A 148 -3.85 8.82 -22.63
C GLU A 148 -4.79 7.75 -23.20
N ALA A 149 -4.29 6.55 -23.47
CA ALA A 149 -5.10 5.40 -23.87
C ALA A 149 -6.08 4.91 -22.78
N CYS A 150 -5.97 5.39 -21.53
CA CYS A 150 -6.91 5.10 -20.46
C CYS A 150 -8.09 6.09 -20.43
N TYR A 151 -8.01 7.23 -21.11
CA TYR A 151 -9.03 8.28 -21.05
C TYR A 151 -10.38 7.83 -21.58
N ASP A 152 -11.44 8.30 -20.91
CA ASP A 152 -12.83 8.08 -21.27
C ASP A 152 -13.23 6.59 -21.40
N LYS A 153 -12.46 5.68 -20.79
CA LYS A 153 -12.72 4.22 -20.78
C LYS A 153 -13.24 3.75 -19.44
N ASN A 154 -14.15 2.77 -19.50
CA ASN A 154 -14.64 2.06 -18.33
C ASN A 154 -13.61 1.06 -17.76
N ILE A 155 -12.89 0.36 -18.64
CA ILE A 155 -11.88 -0.64 -18.30
C ILE A 155 -10.59 -0.29 -19.05
N PHE A 156 -9.48 -0.28 -18.32
CA PHE A 156 -8.13 -0.01 -18.84
C PHE A 156 -7.09 -0.70 -17.96
N SER A 157 -5.81 -0.56 -18.31
CA SER A 157 -4.71 -1.05 -17.46
C SER A 157 -4.62 -0.21 -16.18
N GLU A 158 -5.31 -0.67 -15.15
CA GLU A 158 -5.66 0.10 -13.93
C GLU A 158 -4.50 0.90 -13.34
N PHE A 159 -3.30 0.32 -13.30
CA PHE A 159 -2.16 0.95 -12.63
C PHE A 159 -1.30 1.84 -13.52
N VAL A 160 -1.46 1.80 -14.85
CA VAL A 160 -0.69 2.67 -15.78
C VAL A 160 -0.80 4.16 -15.44
N PRO A 161 -1.98 4.71 -15.08
CA PRO A 161 -2.11 6.09 -14.61
C PRO A 161 -1.18 6.50 -13.46
N THR A 162 -0.69 5.55 -12.65
CA THR A 162 0.27 5.81 -11.57
C THR A 162 1.55 6.49 -12.09
N LEU A 163 1.94 6.17 -13.33
CA LEU A 163 3.16 6.68 -13.96
C LEU A 163 3.04 8.15 -14.40
N VAL A 164 1.89 8.82 -14.21
CA VAL A 164 1.78 10.28 -14.42
C VAL A 164 2.83 11.05 -13.63
N CYS A 165 3.24 10.54 -12.46
CA CYS A 165 4.29 11.16 -11.65
C CYS A 165 5.67 11.18 -12.33
N LYS A 166 5.88 10.36 -13.37
CA LYS A 166 7.08 10.30 -14.18
C LYS A 166 7.08 11.28 -15.35
N LEU A 167 5.95 11.87 -15.72
CA LEU A 167 5.90 12.81 -16.84
C LEU A 167 6.51 14.17 -16.46
N ARG A 168 7.04 14.90 -17.45
CA ARG A 168 7.55 16.27 -17.27
C ARG A 168 6.43 17.28 -17.01
N ASP A 169 5.40 17.25 -17.86
CA ASP A 169 4.21 18.10 -17.73
C ASP A 169 3.02 17.24 -17.34
N LYS A 170 2.60 17.36 -16.07
CA LYS A 170 1.61 16.49 -15.42
C LYS A 170 0.23 17.10 -15.40
N LYS A 171 0.13 18.44 -15.34
CA LYS A 171 -1.12 19.17 -15.11
C LYS A 171 -2.27 18.78 -16.04
N PRO A 172 -2.10 18.78 -17.38
CA PRO A 172 -3.20 18.41 -18.28
C PRO A 172 -3.60 16.93 -18.13
N VAL A 173 -2.63 16.06 -17.82
CA VAL A 173 -2.86 14.63 -17.62
C VAL A 173 -3.63 14.38 -16.32
N LEU A 174 -3.27 15.07 -15.24
CA LEU A 174 -3.95 14.94 -13.94
C LEU A 174 -5.43 15.36 -14.03
N GLU A 175 -5.72 16.45 -14.73
CA GLU A 175 -7.10 16.91 -14.93
C GLU A 175 -7.93 15.88 -15.71
N ARG A 176 -7.40 15.35 -16.82
CA ARG A 176 -8.11 14.33 -17.61
C ARG A 176 -8.24 12.99 -16.90
N LEU A 177 -7.26 12.59 -16.08
CA LEU A 177 -7.39 11.41 -15.23
C LEU A 177 -8.49 11.59 -14.17
N TYR A 178 -8.59 12.78 -13.58
CA TYR A 178 -9.65 13.06 -12.61
C TYR A 178 -11.04 12.99 -13.26
N GLU A 179 -11.19 13.59 -14.43
CA GLU A 179 -12.44 13.49 -15.20
C GLU A 179 -12.75 12.04 -15.61
N THR A 180 -11.73 11.27 -16.01
CA THR A 180 -11.87 9.85 -16.36
C THR A 180 -12.42 9.05 -15.18
N GLY A 181 -11.82 9.19 -14.00
CA GLY A 181 -12.24 8.48 -12.79
C GLY A 181 -13.60 8.91 -12.25
N CYS A 182 -14.02 10.16 -12.50
CA CYS A 182 -15.34 10.66 -12.07
C CYS A 182 -16.50 10.27 -12.99
N LYS A 183 -16.26 10.07 -14.29
CA LYS A 183 -17.34 9.98 -15.28
C LYS A 183 -17.39 8.66 -16.06
N TYR A 184 -16.24 7.99 -16.21
CA TYR A 184 -16.10 6.91 -17.19
C TYR A 184 -15.61 5.61 -16.58
N ALA A 185 -14.58 5.67 -15.73
CA ALA A 185 -13.92 4.50 -15.19
C ALA A 185 -14.84 3.72 -14.23
N SER A 186 -14.72 2.39 -14.26
CA SER A 186 -15.20 1.56 -13.16
C SER A 186 -14.44 1.93 -11.88
N THR A 187 -15.13 1.90 -10.74
CA THR A 187 -14.50 2.11 -9.42
C THR A 187 -13.40 1.10 -9.14
N ASP A 188 -13.54 -0.12 -9.68
CA ASP A 188 -12.56 -1.21 -9.65
C ASP A 188 -11.33 -0.99 -10.55
N CYS A 189 -11.26 0.12 -11.28
CA CYS A 189 -10.11 0.46 -12.14
C CYS A 189 -9.44 1.79 -11.72
N ASN A 190 -9.85 2.39 -10.60
CA ASN A 190 -9.41 3.72 -10.21
C ASN A 190 -8.15 3.75 -9.33
N ALA A 191 -7.64 2.59 -8.87
CA ALA A 191 -6.53 2.58 -7.91
C ALA A 191 -5.26 3.26 -8.44
N GLY A 192 -4.92 3.04 -9.72
CA GLY A 192 -3.75 3.70 -10.32
C GLY A 192 -3.91 5.20 -10.49
N ILE A 193 -5.14 5.70 -10.70
CA ILE A 193 -5.43 7.13 -10.76
C ILE A 193 -5.21 7.76 -9.37
N VAL A 194 -5.73 7.11 -8.33
CA VAL A 194 -5.56 7.53 -6.93
C VAL A 194 -4.08 7.59 -6.55
N LEU A 195 -3.31 6.54 -6.85
CA LEU A 195 -1.87 6.52 -6.62
C LEU A 195 -1.16 7.62 -7.42
N GLY A 196 -1.49 7.76 -8.71
CA GLY A 196 -0.92 8.77 -9.59
C GLY A 196 -1.04 10.19 -9.03
N PHE A 197 -2.21 10.56 -8.49
CA PHE A 197 -2.38 11.84 -7.82
C PHE A 197 -1.50 11.97 -6.58
N SER A 198 -1.44 10.95 -5.74
CA SER A 198 -0.65 11.00 -4.50
C SER A 198 0.86 11.17 -4.73
N LEU A 199 1.36 10.65 -5.86
CA LEU A 199 2.79 10.70 -6.23
C LEU A 199 3.18 12.00 -6.95
N CYS A 200 2.22 12.88 -7.26
CA CYS A 200 2.48 14.14 -7.94
C CYS A 200 2.67 15.34 -7.01
N GLY A 201 2.83 15.11 -5.70
CA GLY A 201 3.00 16.17 -4.70
C GLY A 201 1.84 17.17 -4.72
N ASP A 202 2.15 18.46 -4.58
CA ASP A 202 1.12 19.52 -4.48
C ASP A 202 0.22 19.61 -5.72
N GLU A 203 0.73 19.30 -6.91
CA GLU A 203 -0.07 19.33 -8.15
C GLU A 203 -1.18 18.26 -8.13
N GLY A 204 -0.89 17.10 -7.57
CA GLY A 204 -1.85 15.99 -7.43
C GLY A 204 -2.69 16.06 -6.16
N LYS A 205 -2.19 16.69 -5.10
CA LYS A 205 -2.84 16.75 -3.77
C LYS A 205 -4.28 17.27 -3.82
N LYS A 206 -4.57 18.27 -4.66
CA LYS A 206 -5.93 18.81 -4.80
C LYS A 206 -6.92 17.77 -5.34
N TYR A 207 -6.51 16.95 -6.31
CA TYR A 207 -7.35 15.90 -6.90
C TYR A 207 -7.52 14.75 -5.92
N PHE A 208 -6.44 14.36 -5.25
CA PHE A 208 -6.46 13.34 -4.21
C PHE A 208 -7.39 13.70 -3.05
N LEU A 209 -7.33 14.93 -2.52
CA LEU A 209 -8.25 15.35 -1.47
C LEU A 209 -9.71 15.41 -1.95
N SER A 210 -9.94 15.78 -3.21
CA SER A 210 -11.29 15.86 -3.78
C SER A 210 -11.93 14.48 -3.91
N LEU A 211 -11.19 13.47 -4.41
CA LEU A 211 -11.72 12.11 -4.55
C LEU A 211 -11.94 11.40 -3.23
N LEU A 212 -11.20 11.77 -2.16
CA LEU A 212 -11.31 11.07 -0.88
C LEU A 212 -12.73 11.13 -0.33
N PHE A 213 -13.42 12.25 -0.51
CA PHE A 213 -14.77 12.49 0.01
C PHE A 213 -15.86 12.42 -1.06
N ASP A 214 -15.51 11.99 -2.29
CA ASP A 214 -16.48 11.74 -3.35
C ASP A 214 -16.95 10.28 -3.26
N LYS A 215 -18.24 10.11 -2.99
CA LYS A 215 -18.84 8.77 -2.82
C LYS A 215 -18.73 7.88 -4.04
N HIS A 216 -18.61 8.46 -5.24
CA HIS A 216 -18.46 7.69 -6.46
C HIS A 216 -17.15 6.89 -6.47
N TRP A 217 -16.11 7.36 -5.77
CA TRP A 217 -14.80 6.73 -5.79
C TRP A 217 -14.67 5.55 -4.82
N GLU A 218 -15.58 5.42 -3.84
CA GLU A 218 -15.61 4.34 -2.85
C GLU A 218 -14.27 4.15 -2.10
N MET A 219 -13.62 5.24 -1.68
CA MET A 219 -12.28 5.22 -1.06
C MET A 219 -12.20 4.53 0.31
N TYR A 220 -13.34 4.14 0.89
CA TYR A 220 -13.41 3.34 2.12
C TYR A 220 -13.74 1.84 1.85
N SER A 221 -14.05 1.47 0.61
CA SER A 221 -14.47 0.11 0.25
C SER A 221 -13.27 -0.83 0.10
N THR A 222 -13.28 -1.94 0.85
CA THR A 222 -12.31 -3.03 0.67
C THR A 222 -12.63 -3.90 -0.54
N GLY A 223 -13.89 -3.89 -1.02
CA GLY A 223 -14.32 -4.70 -2.18
C GLY A 223 -13.67 -4.28 -3.48
N THR A 224 -13.47 -2.98 -3.68
CA THR A 224 -12.79 -2.39 -4.85
C THR A 224 -11.27 -2.31 -4.67
N GLY A 225 -10.75 -2.62 -3.47
CA GLY A 225 -9.33 -2.47 -3.13
C GLY A 225 -8.84 -1.03 -2.96
N ASN A 226 -9.66 -0.03 -3.29
CA ASN A 226 -9.29 1.38 -3.32
C ASN A 226 -8.80 1.91 -1.97
N THR A 227 -9.35 1.42 -0.85
CA THR A 227 -8.92 1.85 0.51
C THR A 227 -7.42 1.70 0.73
N LYS A 228 -6.81 0.60 0.26
CA LYS A 228 -5.37 0.36 0.43
C LYS A 228 -4.54 1.40 -0.31
N PHE A 229 -4.96 1.78 -1.51
CA PHE A 229 -4.26 2.75 -2.35
C PHE A 229 -4.51 4.20 -1.91
N ALA A 230 -5.72 4.50 -1.43
CA ALA A 230 -6.02 5.76 -0.77
C ALA A 230 -5.19 5.93 0.51
N TYR A 231 -5.06 4.89 1.34
CA TYR A 231 -4.18 4.89 2.50
C TYR A 231 -2.72 5.14 2.12
N LYS A 232 -2.18 4.42 1.13
CA LYS A 232 -0.84 4.70 0.57
C LYS A 232 -0.71 6.14 0.07
N GLY A 233 -1.77 6.71 -0.49
CA GLY A 233 -1.78 8.10 -0.92
C GLY A 233 -1.64 9.10 0.23
N LEU A 234 -2.20 8.79 1.41
CA LEU A 234 -1.95 9.58 2.63
C LEU A 234 -0.48 9.56 3.03
N LEU A 235 0.19 8.41 2.93
CA LEU A 235 1.62 8.27 3.20
C LEU A 235 2.44 9.17 2.27
N ASN A 236 2.20 9.05 0.96
CA ASN A 236 2.92 9.79 -0.08
C ASN A 236 2.77 11.32 0.09
N LEU A 237 1.56 11.78 0.41
CA LEU A 237 1.24 13.20 0.58
C LEU A 237 1.45 13.71 2.01
N LYS A 238 1.85 12.83 2.94
CA LYS A 238 2.03 13.12 4.38
C LYS A 238 0.79 13.75 5.01
N ILE A 239 -0.40 13.25 4.65
CA ILE A 239 -1.67 13.68 5.21
C ILE A 239 -2.00 12.78 6.40
N SER A 240 -2.19 13.36 7.58
CA SER A 240 -2.58 12.58 8.77
C SER A 240 -4.08 12.21 8.76
N ILE A 241 -4.42 11.10 9.40
CA ILE A 241 -5.81 10.72 9.72
C ILE A 241 -6.46 11.82 10.57
N LEU A 242 -5.69 12.45 11.46
CA LEU A 242 -6.16 13.59 12.26
C LEU A 242 -6.53 14.82 11.44
N GLU A 243 -5.80 15.13 10.36
CA GLU A 243 -6.19 16.20 9.43
C GLU A 243 -7.52 15.90 8.76
N LEU A 244 -7.70 14.67 8.26
CA LEU A 244 -8.96 14.25 7.65
C LEU A 244 -10.12 14.29 8.66
N PHE A 245 -9.87 13.88 9.90
CA PHE A 245 -10.89 13.93 10.96
C PHE A 245 -11.40 15.36 11.17
N ARG A 246 -10.51 16.37 11.19
CA ARG A 246 -10.90 17.78 11.30
C ARG A 246 -11.82 18.22 10.16
N ILE A 247 -11.54 17.78 8.94
CA ILE A 247 -12.42 18.05 7.78
C ILE A 247 -13.81 17.46 8.03
N ILE A 248 -13.89 16.20 8.43
CA ILE A 248 -15.16 15.49 8.64
C ILE A 248 -16.00 16.12 9.76
N THR A 249 -15.37 16.75 10.75
CA THR A 249 -16.11 17.47 11.80
C THR A 249 -16.92 18.66 11.26
N THR A 250 -16.61 19.15 10.06
CA THR A 250 -17.32 20.25 9.40
C THR A 250 -18.48 19.80 8.50
N PHE A 251 -18.67 18.48 8.32
CA PHE A 251 -19.75 17.97 7.48
C PHE A 251 -21.10 18.09 8.19
N GLU A 252 -22.03 18.80 7.54
CA GLU A 252 -23.40 18.98 8.02
C GLU A 252 -24.36 17.93 7.45
N ASP A 253 -24.09 17.44 6.24
CA ASP A 253 -24.86 16.37 5.61
C ASP A 253 -24.58 15.01 6.26
N ILE A 254 -25.64 14.25 6.57
CA ILE A 254 -25.55 12.96 7.24
C ILE A 254 -24.94 11.90 6.34
N GLU A 255 -25.23 11.91 5.03
CA GLU A 255 -24.62 10.96 4.10
C GLU A 255 -23.11 11.21 3.98
N GLN A 256 -22.71 12.47 3.77
CA GLN A 256 -21.30 12.85 3.71
C GLN A 256 -20.56 12.56 5.02
N LEU A 257 -21.19 12.83 6.18
CA LEU A 257 -20.64 12.47 7.49
C LEU A 257 -20.48 10.96 7.64
N SER A 258 -21.46 10.17 7.21
CA SER A 258 -21.42 8.71 7.26
C SER A 258 -20.26 8.17 6.43
N TYR A 259 -20.11 8.68 5.21
CA TYR A 259 -19.00 8.36 4.33
C TYR A 259 -17.65 8.71 4.99
N GLY A 260 -17.51 9.94 5.49
CA GLY A 260 -16.29 10.42 6.13
C GLY A 260 -15.89 9.61 7.37
N VAL A 261 -16.85 9.26 8.23
CA VAL A 261 -16.59 8.39 9.39
C VAL A 261 -16.08 7.02 8.94
N ASN A 262 -16.73 6.39 7.96
CA ASN A 262 -16.27 5.10 7.44
C ASN A 262 -14.89 5.17 6.79
N LEU A 263 -14.56 6.26 6.11
CA LEU A 263 -13.24 6.50 5.54
C LEU A 263 -12.15 6.50 6.63
N ILE A 264 -12.34 7.28 7.70
CA ILE A 264 -11.38 7.35 8.83
C ILE A 264 -11.20 5.99 9.48
N LEU A 265 -12.30 5.28 9.76
CA LEU A 265 -12.24 3.95 10.38
C LEU A 265 -11.43 2.98 9.51
N SER A 266 -11.67 3.00 8.19
CA SER A 266 -10.94 2.15 7.24
C SER A 266 -9.45 2.49 7.17
N PHE A 267 -9.07 3.77 7.24
CA PHE A 267 -7.66 4.17 7.28
C PHE A 267 -6.96 3.82 8.58
N ILE A 268 -7.67 3.81 9.71
CA ILE A 268 -7.12 3.30 10.97
C ILE A 268 -6.87 1.80 10.89
N GLU A 269 -7.80 1.04 10.29
CA GLU A 269 -7.63 -0.39 10.03
C GLU A 269 -6.41 -0.64 9.13
N CYS A 270 -6.27 0.07 8.01
CA CYS A 270 -5.07 -0.01 7.17
C CYS A 270 -3.78 0.33 7.92
N LYS A 271 -3.79 1.40 8.75
CA LYS A 271 -2.64 1.75 9.58
C LYS A 271 -2.30 0.66 10.59
N ALA A 272 -3.28 -0.03 11.14
CA ALA A 272 -3.05 -1.13 12.08
C ALA A 272 -2.32 -2.31 11.44
N ASP A 273 -2.59 -2.56 10.16
CA ASP A 273 -1.94 -3.61 9.38
C ASP A 273 -0.60 -3.18 8.76
N ASP A 274 -0.27 -1.89 8.81
CA ASP A 274 0.99 -1.34 8.31
C ASP A 274 2.09 -1.35 9.39
N TYR A 275 3.10 -2.19 9.18
CA TYR A 275 4.26 -2.37 10.06
C TYR A 275 5.54 -1.69 9.51
N THR A 276 5.41 -0.82 8.52
CA THR A 276 6.53 -0.16 7.84
C THR A 276 6.93 1.20 8.45
N ASP A 277 6.22 1.66 9.49
CA ASP A 277 6.51 2.87 10.30
C ASP A 277 6.45 4.21 9.52
N GLU A 278 5.58 4.35 8.51
CA GLU A 278 5.65 5.49 7.56
C GLU A 278 4.82 6.75 7.93
N LEU A 279 3.76 6.65 8.75
CA LEU A 279 3.00 7.83 9.21
C LEU A 279 3.57 8.45 10.48
N SER A 280 3.61 9.78 10.51
CA SER A 280 4.11 10.58 11.63
C SER A 280 3.27 10.49 12.91
N GLU A 281 1.97 10.24 12.81
CA GLU A 281 1.10 10.17 13.98
C GLU A 281 1.14 8.79 14.66
N SER A 282 1.25 8.79 15.98
CA SER A 282 1.23 7.56 16.77
C SER A 282 -0.20 7.06 17.00
N PHE A 283 -0.35 5.77 17.30
CA PHE A 283 -1.66 5.23 17.74
C PHE A 283 -2.17 5.92 19.02
N LEU A 284 -1.27 6.37 19.89
CA LEU A 284 -1.62 7.12 21.10
C LEU A 284 -2.19 8.51 20.77
N ASP A 285 -1.63 9.20 19.77
CA ASP A 285 -2.15 10.49 19.29
C ASP A 285 -3.56 10.32 18.71
N ILE A 286 -3.74 9.33 17.83
CA ILE A 286 -5.05 9.00 17.26
C ILE A 286 -6.05 8.69 18.38
N TYR A 287 -5.69 7.83 19.34
CA TYR A 287 -6.57 7.49 20.45
C TYR A 287 -6.99 8.71 21.26
N THR A 288 -6.02 9.54 21.63
CA THR A 288 -6.24 10.70 22.48
C THR A 288 -7.14 11.73 21.81
N GLN A 289 -6.90 11.99 20.52
CA GLN A 289 -7.63 13.02 19.79
C GLN A 289 -9.00 12.57 19.28
N LEU A 290 -9.16 11.30 18.87
CA LEU A 290 -10.44 10.81 18.34
C LEU A 290 -11.37 10.31 19.45
N PHE A 291 -10.84 9.64 20.47
CA PHE A 291 -11.64 8.87 21.45
C PHE A 291 -11.64 9.47 22.86
N LEU A 292 -10.52 10.05 23.31
CA LEU A 292 -10.43 10.58 24.68
C LEU A 292 -10.80 12.04 24.84
N HIS A 293 -10.80 12.84 23.77
CA HIS A 293 -10.96 14.29 23.89
C HIS A 293 -12.28 14.65 24.61
N ASN A 294 -12.16 14.83 25.93
CA ASN A 294 -13.25 14.80 26.91
C ASN A 294 -13.82 16.20 27.19
N ASN A 295 -13.44 17.21 26.40
CA ASN A 295 -13.83 18.60 26.62
C ASN A 295 -14.23 19.36 25.35
N THR A 296 -14.43 18.68 24.21
CA THR A 296 -15.05 19.28 23.03
C THR A 296 -16.34 18.53 22.69
N GLU A 297 -17.33 19.24 22.16
CA GLU A 297 -18.61 18.66 21.75
C GLU A 297 -18.47 17.60 20.65
N ILE A 298 -17.29 17.44 20.06
CA ILE A 298 -17.03 16.65 18.86
C ILE A 298 -15.92 15.62 19.11
N ASN A 299 -16.30 14.33 19.15
CA ASN A 299 -15.38 13.19 19.13
C ASN A 299 -15.92 12.13 18.16
N ILE A 300 -15.08 11.17 17.74
CA ILE A 300 -15.48 10.20 16.71
C ILE A 300 -16.68 9.33 17.13
N LEU A 301 -16.79 9.00 18.42
CA LEU A 301 -17.91 8.21 18.95
C LEU A 301 -19.25 8.96 18.83
N LYS A 302 -19.26 10.27 19.07
CA LYS A 302 -20.46 11.11 18.89
C LYS A 302 -20.85 11.21 17.41
N LEU A 303 -19.87 11.40 16.52
CA LEU A 303 -20.13 11.42 15.08
C LEU A 303 -20.65 10.06 14.60
N ALA A 304 -20.02 8.96 15.03
CA ALA A 304 -20.42 7.59 14.70
C ALA A 304 -21.84 7.24 15.17
N ARG A 305 -22.30 7.78 16.32
CA ARG A 305 -23.69 7.62 16.78
C ARG A 305 -24.69 8.28 15.84
N LYS A 306 -24.36 9.46 15.29
CA LYS A 306 -25.24 10.16 14.33
C LYS A 306 -25.47 9.35 13.05
N VAL A 307 -24.50 8.52 12.67
CA VAL A 307 -24.48 7.76 11.40
C VAL A 307 -24.54 6.24 11.59
N ALA A 308 -25.05 5.79 12.75
CA ALA A 308 -25.23 4.38 13.08
C ALA A 308 -23.97 3.48 12.91
N SER A 309 -22.77 4.05 13.04
CA SER A 309 -21.48 3.34 12.87
C SER A 309 -20.79 3.06 14.21
N SER A 310 -21.55 3.01 15.30
CA SER A 310 -20.99 2.88 16.66
C SER A 310 -20.24 1.56 16.88
N ASP A 311 -20.79 0.43 16.42
CA ASP A 311 -20.19 -0.89 16.64
C ASP A 311 -18.82 -1.02 15.98
N ARG A 312 -18.71 -0.62 14.70
CA ARG A 312 -17.43 -0.57 13.98
C ARG A 312 -16.45 0.39 14.67
N THR A 313 -16.93 1.55 15.14
CA THR A 313 -16.09 2.52 15.85
C THR A 313 -15.53 1.94 17.16
N TYR A 314 -16.32 1.16 17.90
CA TYR A 314 -15.83 0.46 19.10
C TYR A 314 -14.83 -0.66 18.76
N HIS A 315 -15.02 -1.37 17.65
CA HIS A 315 -14.06 -2.35 17.16
C HIS A 315 -12.71 -1.69 16.84
N VAL A 316 -12.72 -0.62 16.04
CA VAL A 316 -11.51 0.16 15.70
C VAL A 316 -10.84 0.75 16.93
N LYS A 317 -11.61 1.22 17.93
CA LYS A 317 -11.06 1.65 19.23
C LYS A 317 -10.21 0.55 19.87
N LYS A 318 -10.71 -0.68 19.90
CA LYS A 318 -9.97 -1.83 20.48
C LYS A 318 -8.70 -2.15 19.69
N ILE A 319 -8.75 -2.05 18.37
CA ILE A 319 -7.55 -2.22 17.51
C ILE A 319 -6.48 -1.19 17.91
N ILE A 320 -6.85 0.08 18.06
CA ILE A 320 -5.92 1.13 18.47
C ILE A 320 -5.36 0.84 19.87
N GLU A 321 -6.20 0.46 20.84
CA GLU A 321 -5.76 0.11 22.20
C GLU A 321 -4.72 -1.02 22.18
N LEU A 322 -4.94 -2.07 21.38
CA LEU A 322 -3.98 -3.16 21.19
C LEU A 322 -2.66 -2.67 20.57
N LYS A 323 -2.73 -1.79 19.56
CA LYS A 323 -1.55 -1.22 18.89
C LYS A 323 -0.74 -0.30 19.81
N ILE A 324 -1.40 0.41 20.73
CA ILE A 324 -0.75 1.17 21.79
C ILE A 324 0.01 0.23 22.74
N MET A 325 -0.61 -0.87 23.17
CA MET A 325 0.04 -1.87 24.04
C MET A 325 1.25 -2.54 23.36
N GLU A 326 1.13 -2.86 22.06
CA GLU A 326 2.23 -3.39 21.24
C GLU A 326 3.42 -2.42 21.22
N SER A 327 3.14 -1.13 20.98
CA SER A 327 4.15 -0.06 20.93
C SER A 327 4.87 0.14 22.27
N PHE A 328 4.14 0.16 23.39
CA PHE A 328 4.73 0.28 24.72
C PHE A 328 5.60 -0.92 25.07
N THR A 329 5.15 -2.13 24.72
CA THR A 329 5.90 -3.37 24.95
C THR A 329 7.23 -3.32 24.21
N LYS A 330 7.22 -2.95 22.92
CA LYS A 330 8.43 -2.79 22.10
C LYS A 330 9.44 -1.81 22.74
N ASN A 331 8.99 -0.62 23.14
CA ASN A 331 9.87 0.40 23.71
C ASN A 331 10.48 -0.01 25.06
N ASN A 332 9.69 -0.65 25.94
CA ASN A 332 10.19 -1.12 27.23
C ASN A 332 11.20 -2.28 27.09
N TYR A 333 11.05 -3.14 26.08
CA TYR A 333 12.05 -4.17 25.77
C TYR A 333 13.36 -3.59 25.21
N LEU A 334 13.28 -2.53 24.39
CA LEU A 334 14.46 -1.86 23.83
C LEU A 334 15.23 -1.03 24.87
N CYS A 335 14.57 -0.49 25.90
CA CYS A 335 15.23 0.21 27.00
C CYS A 335 15.89 -0.73 28.03
N ALA A 336 15.60 -2.03 27.99
CA ALA A 336 16.12 -3.03 28.92
C ALA A 336 17.34 -3.80 28.38
N ILE A 337 17.75 -3.53 27.14
CA ILE A 337 18.95 -4.06 26.45
C ILE A 337 19.94 -2.90 26.31
#